data_AF-A0A3S5F9W8-F1
#
_entry.id   AF-A0A3S5F9W8-F1
#
_cell.length_a   1.000
_cell.length_b   1.000
_cell.length_c   1.000
_cell.angle_alpha   90.00
_cell.angle_beta   90.00
_cell.angle_gamma   90.00
#
_symmetry.space_group_name_H-M   'P 1'
#
loop_
_entity.id
_entity.type
_entity.pdbx_description
1 polymer ?
#
loop_
_entity_poly.entity_id
_entity_poly.type
_entity_poly.pdbx_seq_one_letter_code
_entity_poly.pdbx_strand_id
1 'polypeptide(L)'
;MHFDNKKINTRGFTLPEMMVVVGIIAILSMIAIPVYTGYLEKGRLTMAQAELMDLNNVIRLDRVRNPGKSNIHAEYSGSELAKKFRVHPKVAEYYDISVAPPGNTAAKSTPAYYLLAVPNAKSGYSKAVWMKSTGEVYRCDSADSARNFETSGKCERVGGAE
;
A
#
# COMPACT_ATOMS: atom_id res chain seq x y z
N MET A 1 45.64 54.91 -8.35
CA MET A 1 45.19 53.51 -8.19
C MET A 1 44.14 53.25 -9.27
N HIS A 2 44.49 52.46 -10.28
CA HIS A 2 43.62 52.10 -11.40
C HIS A 2 42.83 50.86 -11.01
N PHE A 3 41.50 50.91 -11.03
CA PHE A 3 40.65 49.74 -10.81
C PHE A 3 40.38 49.08 -12.16
N ASP A 4 41.15 48.05 -12.48
CA ASP A 4 40.90 47.22 -13.65
C ASP A 4 39.61 46.41 -13.45
N ASN A 5 38.53 46.87 -14.08
CA ASN A 5 37.23 46.21 -14.04
C ASN A 5 37.26 45.00 -14.97
N LYS A 6 37.65 43.83 -14.43
CA LYS A 6 37.65 42.56 -15.16
C LYS A 6 36.21 42.18 -15.53
N LYS A 7 35.80 42.43 -16.78
CA LYS A 7 34.53 41.93 -17.33
C LYS A 7 34.51 40.41 -17.22
N ILE A 8 33.66 39.88 -16.36
CA ILE A 8 33.34 38.45 -16.31
C ILE A 8 32.48 38.16 -17.55
N ASN A 9 33.03 37.43 -18.51
CA ASN A 9 32.30 37.02 -19.71
C ASN A 9 31.28 35.94 -19.33
N THR A 10 30.07 36.34 -18.99
CA THR A 10 28.96 35.43 -18.72
C THR A 10 28.52 34.77 -20.03
N ARG A 11 29.00 33.56 -20.28
CA ARG A 11 28.46 32.68 -21.32
C ARG A 11 27.07 32.21 -20.87
N GLY A 12 26.02 32.73 -21.52
CA GLY A 12 24.64 32.31 -21.29
C GLY A 12 24.25 31.14 -22.19
N PHE A 13 23.25 30.36 -21.77
CA PHE A 13 22.63 29.34 -22.59
C PHE A 13 21.88 29.97 -23.77
N THR A 14 21.96 29.34 -24.95
CA THR A 14 21.21 29.78 -26.12
C THR A 14 19.78 29.24 -26.09
N LEU A 15 18.86 29.95 -26.74
CA LEU A 15 17.45 29.57 -26.84
C LEU A 15 17.24 28.18 -27.51
N PRO A 16 17.99 27.82 -28.57
CA PRO A 16 17.93 26.48 -29.17
C PRO A 16 18.44 25.36 -28.25
N GLU A 17 19.50 25.60 -27.47
CA GLU A 17 19.99 24.60 -26.49
C GLU A 17 18.89 24.28 -25.47
N MET A 18 18.18 25.30 -25.00
CA MET A 18 17.07 25.11 -24.05
C MET A 18 15.90 24.33 -24.68
N MET A 19 15.57 24.59 -25.95
CA MET A 19 14.51 23.85 -26.66
C MET A 19 14.82 22.35 -26.79
N VAL A 20 16.08 22.01 -27.08
CA VAL A 20 16.51 20.59 -27.15
C VAL A 20 16.45 19.94 -25.76
N VAL A 21 16.92 20.63 -24.71
CA VAL A 21 16.87 20.12 -23.33
C VAL A 21 15.43 19.86 -22.87
N VAL A 22 14.50 20.78 -23.13
CA VAL A 22 13.07 20.58 -22.79
C VAL A 22 12.48 19.42 -23.59
N GLY A 23 12.85 19.28 -24.87
CA GLY A 23 12.43 18.14 -25.69
C GLY A 23 12.86 16.80 -25.10
N ILE A 24 14.12 16.69 -24.64
CA ILE A 24 14.63 15.48 -23.99
C ILE A 24 13.90 15.21 -22.67
N ILE A 25 13.71 16.23 -21.83
CA ILE A 25 13.00 16.08 -20.54
C ILE A 25 11.55 15.62 -20.75
N ALA A 26 10.87 16.12 -21.79
CA ALA A 26 9.51 15.73 -22.11
C ALA A 26 9.41 14.22 -22.43
N ILE A 27 10.33 13.70 -23.25
CA ILE A 27 10.39 12.28 -23.60
C ILE A 27 10.68 11.42 -22.36
N LEU A 28 11.67 11.81 -21.55
CA LEU A 28 12.03 11.07 -20.34
C LEU A 28 10.89 11.04 -19.31
N SER A 29 10.17 12.15 -19.16
CA SER A 29 9.08 12.27 -18.18
C SER A 29 7.93 11.29 -18.47
N MET A 30 7.63 10.99 -19.75
CA MET A 30 6.59 10.03 -20.11
C MET A 30 6.85 8.62 -19.55
N ILE A 31 8.12 8.22 -19.42
CA ILE A 31 8.51 6.91 -18.89
C ILE A 31 8.77 6.99 -17.38
N ALA A 32 9.42 8.06 -16.93
CA ALA A 32 9.82 8.22 -15.54
C ALA A 32 8.63 8.29 -14.58
N ILE A 33 7.55 8.98 -14.95
CA ILE A 33 6.38 9.18 -14.10
C ILE A 33 5.69 7.84 -13.73
N PRO A 34 5.20 7.02 -14.68
CA PRO A 34 4.49 5.77 -14.34
C PRO A 34 5.39 4.76 -13.61
N VAL A 35 6.69 4.74 -13.96
CA VAL A 35 7.67 3.89 -13.30
C VAL A 35 7.82 4.29 -11.83
N TYR A 36 8.02 5.57 -11.56
CA TYR A 36 8.17 6.08 -10.19
C TYR A 36 6.91 5.85 -9.34
N THR A 37 5.72 6.08 -9.89
CA THR A 37 4.46 5.82 -9.17
C THR A 37 4.32 4.35 -8.78
N GLY A 38 4.75 3.42 -9.64
CA GLY A 38 4.75 1.99 -9.34
C GLY A 38 5.72 1.60 -8.21
N TYR A 39 6.87 2.27 -8.11
CA TYR A 39 7.80 2.07 -6.98
C TYR A 39 7.20 2.56 -5.66
N LEU A 40 6.55 3.73 -5.67
CA LEU A 40 5.86 4.26 -4.49
C LEU A 40 4.73 3.34 -4.03
N GLU A 41 3.94 2.82 -4.97
CA GLU A 41 2.87 1.87 -4.69
C GLU A 41 3.42 0.61 -4.01
N LYS A 42 4.48 -0.01 -4.54
CA LYS A 42 5.10 -1.20 -3.93
C LYS A 42 5.60 -0.94 -2.51
N GLY A 43 6.20 0.24 -2.27
CA GLY A 43 6.64 0.65 -0.94
C GLY A 43 5.47 0.79 0.03
N ARG A 44 4.39 1.45 -0.39
CA ARG A 44 3.17 1.64 0.41
C ARG A 44 2.41 0.34 0.64
N LEU A 45 2.39 -0.57 -0.34
CA LEU A 45 1.86 -1.92 -0.19
C LEU A 45 2.64 -2.71 0.87
N THR A 46 3.96 -2.56 0.92
CA THR A 46 4.79 -3.18 1.96
C THR A 46 4.49 -2.62 3.34
N MET A 47 4.25 -1.30 3.46
CA MET A 47 3.78 -0.69 4.71
C MET A 47 2.40 -1.23 5.12
N ALA A 48 1.46 -1.31 4.17
CA ALA A 48 0.13 -1.85 4.43
C ALA A 48 0.20 -3.33 4.87
N GLN A 49 1.09 -4.12 4.28
CA GLN A 49 1.35 -5.50 4.70
C GLN A 49 1.84 -5.57 6.16
N ALA A 50 2.78 -4.70 6.55
CA ALA A 50 3.28 -4.65 7.91
C ALA A 50 2.17 -4.27 8.91
N GLU A 51 1.30 -3.34 8.54
CA GLU A 51 0.11 -2.98 9.32
C GLU A 51 -0.84 -4.18 9.51
N LEU A 52 -1.11 -4.94 8.44
CA LEU A 52 -1.92 -6.15 8.56
C LEU A 52 -1.30 -7.18 9.53
N MET A 53 0.03 -7.29 9.56
CA MET A 53 0.73 -8.21 10.49
C MET A 53 0.58 -7.75 11.93
N ASP A 54 0.73 -6.46 12.19
CA ASP A 54 0.55 -5.89 13.53
C ASP A 54 -0.91 -6.06 14.00
N LEU A 55 -1.88 -5.73 13.13
CA LEU A 55 -3.30 -5.97 13.36
C LEU A 55 -3.60 -7.42 13.74
N ASN A 56 -3.06 -8.37 12.96
CA ASN A 56 -3.22 -9.79 13.23
C ASN A 56 -2.65 -10.19 14.60
N ASN A 57 -1.52 -9.60 15.02
CA ASN A 57 -0.96 -9.83 16.35
C ASN A 57 -1.86 -9.29 17.46
N VAL A 58 -2.35 -8.06 17.33
CA VAL A 58 -3.26 -7.47 18.34
C VAL A 58 -4.54 -8.30 18.47
N ILE A 59 -5.14 -8.70 17.35
CA ILE A 59 -6.35 -9.53 17.35
C ILE A 59 -6.10 -10.90 18.00
N ARG A 60 -4.94 -11.52 17.73
CA ARG A 60 -4.55 -12.79 18.39
C ARG A 60 -4.37 -12.62 19.90
N LEU A 61 -3.71 -11.56 20.34
CA LEU A 61 -3.49 -11.27 21.75
C LEU A 61 -4.81 -11.01 22.49
N ASP A 62 -5.72 -10.24 21.89
CA ASP A 62 -7.05 -9.99 22.44
C ASP A 62 -7.84 -11.31 22.63
N ARG A 63 -7.79 -12.20 21.64
CA ARG A 63 -8.47 -13.50 21.71
C ARG A 63 -7.88 -14.41 22.80
N VAL A 64 -6.57 -14.40 23.00
CA VAL A 64 -5.91 -15.16 24.08
C VAL A 64 -6.29 -14.59 25.45
N ARG A 65 -6.34 -13.26 25.57
CA ARG A 65 -6.71 -12.58 26.82
C ARG A 65 -8.19 -12.78 27.18
N ASN A 66 -9.06 -12.80 26.17
CA ASN A 66 -10.50 -12.81 26.39
C ASN A 66 -11.22 -13.91 25.58
N PRO A 67 -10.99 -15.19 25.92
CA PRO A 67 -11.58 -16.32 25.20
C PRO A 67 -13.11 -16.25 25.20
N GLY A 68 -13.73 -16.45 24.03
CA GLY A 68 -15.19 -16.56 23.87
C GLY A 68 -15.96 -15.25 23.66
N LYS A 69 -15.35 -14.06 23.78
CA LYS A 69 -16.03 -12.76 23.55
C LYS A 69 -15.60 -12.02 22.28
N SER A 70 -14.56 -12.48 21.57
CA SER A 70 -14.01 -11.78 20.41
C SER A 70 -14.65 -12.29 19.10
N ASN A 71 -15.77 -11.68 18.72
CA ASN A 71 -16.36 -11.79 17.39
C ASN A 71 -15.78 -10.70 16.49
N ILE A 72 -14.56 -10.96 16.00
CA ILE A 72 -13.76 -10.00 15.24
C ILE A 72 -14.58 -9.42 14.07
N HIS A 73 -15.30 -10.24 13.31
CA HIS A 73 -16.11 -9.76 12.19
C HIS A 73 -17.30 -8.86 12.57
N ALA A 74 -17.88 -9.04 13.76
CA ALA A 74 -19.00 -8.23 14.23
C ALA A 74 -18.54 -6.99 15.02
N GLU A 75 -17.31 -6.99 15.53
CA GLU A 75 -16.72 -5.84 16.22
C GLU A 75 -15.92 -4.92 15.29
N TYR A 76 -15.55 -5.43 14.12
CA TYR A 76 -14.63 -4.78 13.22
C TYR A 76 -15.16 -4.86 11.79
N SER A 77 -15.82 -3.81 11.30
CA SER A 77 -16.25 -3.67 9.92
C SER A 77 -15.91 -2.27 9.44
N GLY A 78 -15.22 -2.18 8.30
CA GLY A 78 -14.86 -0.92 7.65
C GLY A 78 -13.86 -0.04 8.42
N SER A 79 -13.91 1.27 8.15
CA SER A 79 -12.94 2.29 8.61
C SER A 79 -12.77 2.44 10.13
N GLU A 80 -13.67 1.88 10.94
CA GLU A 80 -13.57 1.89 12.41
C GLU A 80 -12.40 1.03 12.91
N LEU A 81 -12.03 0.00 12.16
CA LEU A 81 -10.81 -0.78 12.36
C LEU A 81 -9.57 0.12 12.38
N ALA A 82 -9.40 0.93 11.33
CA ALA A 82 -8.22 1.76 11.18
C ALA A 82 -8.07 2.77 12.33
N LYS A 83 -9.19 3.29 12.85
CA LYS A 83 -9.21 4.20 14.00
C LYS A 83 -8.91 3.48 15.31
N LYS A 84 -9.54 2.32 15.56
CA LYS A 84 -9.36 1.55 16.80
C LYS A 84 -7.94 0.97 16.92
N PHE A 85 -7.36 0.58 15.80
CA PHE A 85 -6.02 -0.01 15.76
C PHE A 85 -4.91 0.97 15.37
N ARG A 86 -5.21 2.27 15.22
CA ARG A 86 -4.23 3.34 14.98
C ARG A 86 -3.31 3.05 13.79
N VAL A 87 -3.90 2.54 12.70
CA VAL A 87 -3.19 2.32 11.42
C VAL A 87 -2.45 3.59 11.04
N HIS A 88 -1.20 3.46 10.62
CA HIS A 88 -0.38 4.61 10.30
C HIS A 88 -1.09 5.49 9.24
N PRO A 89 -1.19 6.82 9.44
CA PRO A 89 -2.00 7.70 8.58
C PRO A 89 -1.57 7.64 7.11
N LYS A 90 -0.28 7.45 6.85
CA LYS A 90 0.24 7.24 5.48
C LYS A 90 -0.28 5.98 4.80
N VAL A 91 -0.68 4.94 5.54
CA VAL A 91 -1.30 3.74 4.95
C VAL A 91 -2.77 4.01 4.71
N ALA A 92 -3.47 4.56 5.71
CA ALA A 92 -4.89 4.90 5.62
C ALA A 92 -5.22 5.92 4.51
N GLU A 93 -4.26 6.77 4.13
CA GLU A 93 -4.39 7.71 3.01
C GLU A 93 -4.54 7.00 1.64
N TYR A 94 -4.01 5.79 1.48
CA TYR A 94 -4.00 5.07 0.20
C TYR A 94 -4.76 3.74 0.24
N TYR A 95 -4.92 3.14 1.41
CA TYR A 95 -5.50 1.80 1.57
C TYR A 95 -6.64 1.80 2.59
N ASP A 96 -7.74 1.16 2.21
CA ASP A 96 -8.81 0.77 3.12
C ASP A 96 -8.48 -0.60 3.72
N ILE A 97 -8.43 -0.65 5.06
CA ILE A 97 -8.19 -1.88 5.80
C ILE A 97 -9.52 -2.46 6.27
N SER A 98 -9.71 -3.77 6.06
CA SER A 98 -10.94 -4.46 6.38
C SER A 98 -10.66 -5.88 6.89
N VAL A 99 -11.63 -6.44 7.60
CA VAL A 99 -11.65 -7.85 7.98
C VAL A 99 -12.85 -8.51 7.31
N ALA A 100 -12.68 -9.76 6.87
CA ALA A 100 -13.73 -10.57 6.29
C ALA A 100 -13.71 -11.97 6.91
N PRO A 101 -14.85 -12.67 6.93
CA PRO A 101 -14.89 -14.04 7.39
C PRO A 101 -14.43 -14.98 6.26
N PRO A 102 -13.91 -16.17 6.58
CA PRO A 102 -13.69 -17.18 5.55
C PRO A 102 -15.03 -17.67 5.01
N GLY A 103 -15.22 -17.52 3.70
CA GLY A 103 -16.43 -17.95 2.99
C GLY A 103 -17.64 -17.03 3.17
N ASN A 104 -18.78 -17.43 2.59
CA ASN A 104 -19.96 -16.57 2.42
C ASN A 104 -20.86 -16.52 3.67
N THR A 105 -20.33 -16.81 4.86
CA THR A 105 -21.13 -16.87 6.07
C THR A 105 -20.93 -15.62 6.91
N ALA A 106 -22.03 -14.96 7.28
CA ALA A 106 -22.03 -13.94 8.31
C ALA A 106 -21.51 -14.58 9.61
N ALA A 107 -20.26 -14.31 9.95
CA ALA A 107 -19.51 -15.02 10.97
C ALA A 107 -20.23 -15.07 12.32
N LYS A 108 -20.68 -16.28 12.69
CA LYS A 108 -20.88 -16.66 14.08
C LYS A 108 -19.54 -17.16 14.62
N SER A 109 -18.88 -16.36 15.45
CA SER A 109 -17.73 -16.71 16.30
C SER A 109 -16.70 -17.70 15.71
N THR A 110 -16.19 -17.45 14.51
CA THR A 110 -15.12 -18.28 13.95
C THR A 110 -13.73 -17.77 14.38
N PRO A 111 -12.79 -18.68 14.69
CA PRO A 111 -11.41 -18.29 14.97
C PRO A 111 -10.70 -17.77 13.72
N ALA A 112 -11.08 -18.26 12.55
CA ALA A 112 -10.53 -17.85 11.27
C ALA A 112 -11.17 -16.55 10.75
N TYR A 113 -10.33 -15.67 10.22
CA TYR A 113 -10.66 -14.41 9.56
C TYR A 113 -9.59 -14.08 8.51
N TYR A 114 -9.93 -13.18 7.59
CA TYR A 114 -9.02 -12.59 6.60
C TYR A 114 -8.90 -11.10 6.85
N LEU A 115 -7.68 -10.57 6.77
CA LEU A 115 -7.43 -9.14 6.76
C LEU A 115 -7.07 -8.71 5.34
N LEU A 116 -7.54 -7.54 4.94
CA LEU A 116 -7.33 -7.00 3.60
C LEU A 116 -6.90 -5.55 3.72
N ALA A 117 -5.97 -5.15 2.85
CA ALA A 117 -5.67 -3.77 2.54
C ALA A 117 -5.84 -3.59 1.02
N VAL A 118 -6.92 -2.91 0.64
CA VAL A 118 -7.27 -2.63 -0.76
C VAL A 118 -7.10 -1.13 -1.02
N PRO A 119 -6.58 -0.74 -2.20
CA PRO A 119 -6.39 0.67 -2.51
C PRO A 119 -7.74 1.40 -2.50
N ASN A 120 -7.78 2.57 -1.87
CA ASN A 120 -8.96 3.41 -1.88
C ASN A 120 -9.14 4.09 -3.24
N ALA A 121 -10.35 4.56 -3.54
CA ALA A 121 -10.67 5.14 -4.85
C ALA A 121 -9.84 6.38 -5.22
N LYS A 122 -9.21 7.05 -4.25
CA LYS A 122 -8.43 8.28 -4.43
C LYS A 122 -6.94 8.03 -4.65
N SER A 123 -6.47 6.81 -4.34
CA SER A 123 -5.05 6.46 -4.34
C SER A 123 -4.43 6.37 -5.73
N GLY A 124 -5.23 6.05 -6.76
CA GLY A 124 -4.73 5.71 -8.09
C GLY A 124 -3.95 4.38 -8.14
N TYR A 125 -4.03 3.58 -7.08
CA TYR A 125 -3.34 2.31 -6.92
C TYR A 125 -4.23 1.12 -7.29
N SER A 126 -3.60 0.03 -7.69
CA SER A 126 -4.25 -1.21 -8.12
C SER A 126 -3.82 -2.40 -7.27
N LYS A 127 -2.59 -2.41 -6.76
CA LYS A 127 -2.04 -3.50 -5.96
C LYS A 127 -2.67 -3.54 -4.58
N ALA A 128 -3.00 -4.74 -4.13
CA ALA A 128 -3.63 -5.00 -2.84
C ALA A 128 -2.91 -6.13 -2.11
N VAL A 129 -3.14 -6.24 -0.81
CA VAL A 129 -2.59 -7.33 0.01
C VAL A 129 -3.68 -7.86 0.92
N TRP A 130 -3.73 -9.18 1.07
CA TRP A 130 -4.59 -9.81 2.05
C TRP A 130 -3.81 -10.88 2.82
N MET A 131 -4.28 -11.22 4.01
CA MET A 131 -3.67 -12.27 4.81
C MET A 131 -4.70 -13.07 5.58
N LYS A 132 -4.32 -14.30 5.89
CA LYS A 132 -5.07 -15.18 6.77
C LYS A 132 -4.74 -14.87 8.22
N SER A 133 -5.70 -15.12 9.10
CA SER A 133 -5.50 -15.19 10.56
C SER A 133 -4.40 -16.16 11.01
N THR A 134 -3.95 -17.09 10.15
CA THR A 134 -2.81 -18.00 10.35
C THR A 134 -1.46 -17.33 10.09
N GLY A 135 -1.44 -16.17 9.42
CA GLY A 135 -0.24 -15.39 9.12
C GLY A 135 0.26 -15.55 7.67
N GLU A 136 -0.39 -16.38 6.87
CA GLU A 136 -0.10 -16.46 5.43
C GLU A 136 -0.54 -15.17 4.73
N VAL A 137 0.35 -14.57 3.94
CA VAL A 137 0.14 -13.28 3.26
C VAL A 137 0.14 -13.47 1.76
N TYR A 138 -0.71 -12.72 1.06
CA TYR A 138 -0.82 -12.74 -0.39
C TYR A 138 -0.83 -11.32 -0.94
N ARG A 139 0.07 -11.04 -1.89
CA ARG A 139 0.09 -9.80 -2.66
C ARG A 139 -0.66 -10.01 -3.96
N CYS A 140 -1.47 -9.04 -4.35
CA CYS A 140 -2.34 -9.12 -5.51
C CYS A 140 -2.14 -7.93 -6.43
N ASP A 141 -2.24 -8.17 -7.74
CA ASP A 141 -2.18 -7.13 -8.78
C ASP A 141 -3.46 -6.30 -8.90
N SER A 142 -4.55 -6.76 -8.28
CA SER A 142 -5.82 -6.03 -8.27
C SER A 142 -6.52 -6.12 -6.92
N ALA A 143 -7.28 -5.07 -6.60
CA ALA A 143 -8.13 -5.02 -5.43
C ALA A 143 -9.20 -6.13 -5.43
N ASP A 144 -9.72 -6.49 -6.60
CA ASP A 144 -10.75 -7.52 -6.73
C ASP A 144 -10.19 -8.92 -6.42
N SER A 145 -9.00 -9.25 -6.92
CA SER A 145 -8.33 -10.50 -6.57
C SER A 145 -8.09 -10.64 -5.06
N ALA A 146 -7.77 -9.54 -4.38
CA ALA A 146 -7.65 -9.52 -2.93
C ALA A 146 -9.01 -9.69 -2.22
N ARG A 147 -10.07 -9.03 -2.70
CA ARG A 147 -11.44 -9.18 -2.17
C ARG A 147 -11.99 -10.60 -2.35
N ASN A 148 -11.56 -11.27 -3.41
CA ASN A 148 -11.92 -12.66 -3.70
C ASN A 148 -11.04 -13.68 -2.97
N PHE A 149 -10.03 -13.22 -2.20
CA PHE A 149 -9.06 -14.08 -1.52
C PHE A 149 -8.36 -15.08 -2.45
N GLU A 150 -8.04 -14.64 -3.67
CA GLU A 150 -7.32 -15.47 -4.64
C GLU A 150 -5.94 -15.84 -4.08
N THR A 151 -5.58 -17.12 -4.19
CA THR A 151 -4.28 -17.65 -3.74
C THR A 151 -3.32 -17.92 -4.90
N SER A 152 -3.75 -17.67 -6.14
CA SER A 152 -3.01 -17.92 -7.37
C SER A 152 -3.49 -16.99 -8.49
N GLY A 153 -2.79 -16.97 -9.61
CA GLY A 153 -3.12 -16.12 -10.76
C GLY A 153 -2.69 -14.68 -10.53
N LYS A 154 -3.63 -13.82 -10.13
CA LYS A 154 -3.39 -12.39 -9.85
C LYS A 154 -2.95 -12.11 -8.42
N CYS A 155 -2.82 -13.16 -7.59
CA CYS A 155 -2.24 -13.08 -6.26
C CYS A 155 -1.11 -14.10 -6.11
N GLU A 156 -0.06 -13.68 -5.42
CA GLU A 156 1.09 -14.49 -5.07
C GLU A 156 1.27 -14.55 -3.55
N ARG A 157 1.66 -15.71 -3.03
CA ARG A 157 1.96 -15.87 -1.61
C ARG A 157 3.28 -15.17 -1.29
N VAL A 158 3.26 -14.29 -0.30
CA VAL A 158 4.44 -13.62 0.23
C VAL A 158 5.03 -14.48 1.32
N GLY A 159 6.22 -15.04 1.08
CA GLY A 159 6.88 -15.95 2.03
C GLY A 159 6.23 -17.34 2.04
N GLY A 160 6.75 -18.21 1.18
CA GLY A 160 6.72 -19.66 1.36
C GLY A 160 8.03 -20.10 2.02
N ALA A 161 7.97 -21.10 2.89
CA ALA A 161 9.09 -21.62 3.67
C ALA A 161 10.38 -21.79 2.84
N GLU A 162 11.46 -21.22 3.34
CA GLU A 162 12.77 -21.89 3.30
C GLU A 162 12.84 -22.86 4.48
#